data_AF-A0A074TKM3-F1
#
_entry.id   AF-A0A074TKM3-F1
#
_cell.length_a   1.000
_cell.length_b   1.000
_cell.length_c   1.000
_cell.angle_alpha   90.00
_cell.angle_beta   90.00
_cell.angle_gamma   90.00
#
_symmetry.space_group_name_H-M   'P 1'
#
loop_
_entity.id
_entity.type
_entity.pdbx_description
1 polymer ?
#
loop_
_entity_poly.entity_id
_entity_poly.type
_entity_poly.pdbx_seq_one_letter_code
_entity_poly.pdbx_strand_id
1 'polypeptide(L)'
;MATGRDETWLARHSLYAGTTICRLLGAELVRHADPSNVGNLRAAQAAGFEVACRGEETVRTALRELAERATGAKVEPRGAFGDLYAKLSVDYLHEAGLAPFRDLLRERILNTWPFAAGEVVLGKELPRRRLHSIASAEHETGIWATRLEAVLIEAGGLSPTDTRPANRKTFDAERYSPLLAEMPYWIGVRELCNAMGATRNELDALVADGVLFPATAVPTVRRRWRREDGQTLVTELMVLAQAGPISGNEWETLQMASARSGLRVCAIIGAIRKGMLRLRVQMGVEGYHGLVVYMEDINHLARQRSPATAQGLIPATEFSRTISRRGRDRFIALLEAGHSPSVRMTAPKDGACVFYLRASDIQVFRERFVTLPMLIERFGEHRNSILARLRKARLRPFAPEGVSYGHIYLREEVELGLRCKV
;
A
#
# COMPACT_ATOMS: atom_id res chain seq x y z
N MET A 1 5.05 -58.41 -26.99
CA MET A 1 4.30 -57.86 -28.14
C MET A 1 3.32 -58.94 -28.63
N ALA A 2 2.03 -58.86 -28.30
CA ALA A 2 1.06 -59.94 -28.60
C ALA A 2 -0.02 -59.56 -29.64
N THR A 3 -0.08 -58.29 -30.07
CA THR A 3 -1.13 -57.78 -30.97
C THR A 3 -0.61 -57.10 -32.23
N GLY A 4 0.71 -56.90 -32.37
CA GLY A 4 1.33 -56.22 -33.52
C GLY A 4 0.91 -54.75 -33.70
N ARG A 5 0.08 -54.21 -32.80
CA ARG A 5 -0.35 -52.81 -32.81
C ARG A 5 0.65 -51.97 -32.05
N ASP A 6 1.15 -50.94 -32.73
CA ASP A 6 1.90 -49.86 -32.10
C ASP A 6 0.88 -48.88 -31.48
N GLU A 7 0.85 -48.81 -30.16
CA GLU A 7 -0.03 -47.92 -29.40
C GLU A 7 0.65 -46.58 -29.06
N THR A 8 1.89 -46.38 -29.51
CA THR A 8 2.62 -45.15 -29.27
C THR A 8 2.01 -43.98 -30.03
N TRP A 9 2.32 -42.77 -29.58
CA TRP A 9 1.94 -41.55 -30.30
C TRP A 9 2.49 -41.51 -31.73
N LEU A 10 3.66 -42.12 -31.98
CA LEU A 10 4.26 -42.22 -33.32
C LEU A 10 3.41 -43.04 -34.29
N ALA A 11 2.65 -44.03 -33.82
CA ALA A 11 1.76 -44.84 -34.64
C ALA A 11 0.65 -44.04 -35.33
N ARG A 12 0.36 -42.83 -34.83
CA ARG A 12 -0.64 -41.91 -35.41
C ARG A 12 -0.09 -41.11 -36.61
N HIS A 13 1.21 -41.19 -36.86
CA HIS A 13 1.90 -40.43 -37.91
C HIS A 13 2.41 -41.37 -39.00
N SER A 14 2.63 -40.84 -40.21
CA SER A 14 3.24 -41.65 -41.27
C SER A 14 4.69 -42.02 -40.92
N LEU A 15 5.16 -43.16 -41.42
CA LEU A 15 6.56 -43.58 -41.24
C LEU A 15 7.53 -42.49 -41.73
N TYR A 16 7.19 -41.80 -42.82
CA TYR A 16 7.95 -40.67 -43.34
C TYR A 16 8.04 -39.52 -42.32
N ALA A 17 6.92 -39.11 -41.72
CA ALA A 17 6.91 -38.03 -40.74
C ALA A 17 7.66 -38.43 -39.45
N GLY A 18 7.40 -39.64 -38.94
CA GLY A 18 8.06 -40.16 -37.74
C GLY A 18 9.57 -40.27 -37.90
N THR A 19 10.06 -40.86 -38.98
CA THR A 19 11.51 -40.99 -39.24
C THR A 19 12.19 -39.65 -39.49
N THR A 20 11.51 -38.72 -40.19
CA THR A 20 12.02 -37.37 -40.43
C THR A 20 12.20 -36.60 -39.13
N ILE A 21 11.21 -36.63 -38.24
CA ILE A 21 11.29 -35.92 -36.97
C ILE A 21 12.28 -36.56 -36.01
N CYS A 22 12.33 -37.90 -35.92
CA CYS A 22 13.34 -38.56 -35.11
C CYS A 22 14.76 -38.13 -35.53
N ARG A 23 15.00 -38.05 -36.85
CA ARG A 23 16.27 -37.55 -37.37
C ARG A 23 16.52 -36.08 -37.00
N LEU A 24 15.57 -35.18 -37.25
CA LEU A 24 15.75 -33.74 -37.03
C LEU A 24 15.86 -33.37 -35.55
N LEU A 25 14.94 -33.85 -34.71
CA LEU A 25 14.97 -33.61 -33.27
C LEU A 25 16.24 -34.21 -32.66
N GLY A 26 16.57 -35.44 -33.03
CA GLY A 26 17.74 -36.12 -32.52
C GLY A 26 19.06 -35.47 -32.93
N ALA A 27 19.16 -34.88 -34.11
CA ALA A 27 20.33 -34.11 -34.52
C ALA A 27 20.57 -32.92 -33.58
N GLU A 28 19.52 -32.22 -33.18
CA GLU A 28 19.62 -31.11 -32.21
C GLU A 28 19.95 -31.60 -30.80
N LEU A 29 19.37 -32.72 -30.37
CA LEU A 29 19.70 -33.33 -29.07
C LEU A 29 21.18 -33.73 -28.99
N VAL A 30 21.70 -34.41 -30.03
CA VAL A 30 23.10 -34.81 -30.12
C VAL A 30 24.01 -33.58 -30.16
N ARG A 31 23.69 -32.58 -30.97
CA ARG A 31 24.45 -31.33 -31.07
C ARG A 31 24.65 -30.64 -29.72
N HIS A 32 23.67 -30.73 -28.83
CA HIS A 32 23.73 -30.13 -27.51
C HIS A 32 24.31 -31.03 -26.41
N ALA A 33 24.22 -32.35 -26.56
CA ALA A 33 24.71 -33.32 -25.56
C ALA A 33 26.18 -33.71 -25.79
N ASP A 34 26.56 -33.95 -27.04
CA ASP A 34 27.89 -34.43 -27.42
C ASP A 34 28.28 -33.90 -28.80
N PRO A 35 29.06 -32.79 -28.86
CA PRO A 35 29.51 -32.20 -30.11
C PRO A 35 30.29 -33.15 -31.02
N SER A 36 30.92 -34.20 -30.48
CA SER A 36 31.71 -35.16 -31.27
C SER A 36 30.84 -36.05 -32.18
N ASN A 37 29.55 -36.17 -31.86
CA ASN A 37 28.58 -36.95 -32.62
C ASN A 37 27.74 -36.11 -33.60
N VAL A 38 28.04 -34.82 -33.75
CA VAL A 38 27.39 -33.96 -34.74
C VAL A 38 27.61 -34.51 -36.15
N GLY A 39 26.53 -34.67 -36.91
CA GLY A 39 26.56 -35.28 -38.24
C GLY A 39 26.45 -36.80 -38.26
N ASN A 40 26.49 -37.49 -37.11
CA ASN A 40 26.25 -38.93 -37.03
C ASN A 40 24.74 -39.23 -37.16
N LEU A 41 24.34 -39.67 -38.36
CA LEU A 41 22.93 -39.95 -38.67
C LEU A 41 22.30 -41.00 -37.74
N ARG A 42 23.02 -42.08 -37.41
CA ARG A 42 22.47 -43.15 -36.55
C ARG A 42 22.28 -42.67 -35.12
N ALA A 43 23.24 -41.92 -34.60
CA ALA A 43 23.12 -41.32 -33.27
C ALA A 43 21.94 -40.36 -33.19
N ALA A 44 21.75 -39.50 -34.19
CA ALA A 44 20.61 -38.60 -34.27
C ALA A 44 19.28 -39.38 -34.33
N GLN A 45 19.15 -40.36 -35.23
CA GLN A 45 17.92 -41.15 -35.34
C GLN A 45 17.58 -41.89 -34.03
N ALA A 46 18.58 -42.49 -33.37
CA ALA A 46 18.40 -43.18 -32.09
C ALA A 46 17.92 -42.21 -31.01
N ALA A 47 18.62 -41.09 -30.82
CA ALA A 47 18.29 -40.09 -29.79
C ALA A 47 16.88 -39.50 -29.99
N GLY A 48 16.51 -39.16 -31.22
CA GLY A 48 15.18 -38.63 -31.50
C GLY A 48 14.08 -39.69 -31.38
N PHE A 49 14.34 -40.94 -31.75
CA PHE A 49 13.39 -42.03 -31.58
C PHE A 49 13.13 -42.34 -30.11
N GLU A 50 14.17 -42.38 -29.27
CA GLU A 50 14.04 -42.60 -27.82
C GLU A 50 13.15 -41.56 -27.13
N VAL A 51 13.14 -40.33 -27.63
CA VAL A 51 12.25 -39.26 -27.16
C VAL A 51 10.84 -39.44 -27.74
N ALA A 52 10.72 -39.58 -29.05
CA ALA A 52 9.42 -39.55 -29.72
C ALA A 52 8.57 -40.79 -29.44
N CYS A 53 9.18 -41.97 -29.23
CA CYS A 53 8.44 -43.20 -28.93
C CYS A 53 7.73 -43.17 -27.57
N ARG A 54 8.18 -42.32 -26.65
CA ARG A 54 7.58 -42.10 -25.32
C ARG A 54 6.37 -41.17 -25.34
N GLY A 55 6.14 -40.49 -26.47
CA GLY A 55 4.94 -39.69 -26.70
C GLY A 55 5.18 -38.19 -26.85
N GLU A 56 4.09 -37.49 -27.16
CA GLU A 56 4.08 -36.05 -27.43
C GLU A 56 4.68 -35.20 -26.29
N GLU A 57 4.38 -35.56 -25.04
CA GLU A 57 4.84 -34.79 -23.88
C GLU A 57 6.36 -34.86 -23.68
N THR A 58 6.97 -36.01 -24.02
CA THR A 58 8.43 -36.15 -23.99
C THR A 58 9.07 -35.30 -25.09
N VAL A 59 8.46 -35.20 -26.27
CA VAL A 59 8.89 -34.27 -27.33
C VAL A 59 8.77 -32.82 -26.87
N ARG A 60 7.64 -32.43 -26.25
CA ARG A 60 7.45 -31.08 -25.69
C ARG A 60 8.52 -30.73 -24.65
N THR A 61 8.84 -31.68 -23.78
CA THR A 61 9.91 -31.56 -22.77
C THR A 61 11.28 -31.38 -23.43
N ALA A 62 11.62 -32.20 -24.42
CA ALA A 62 12.88 -32.09 -25.15
C ALA A 62 13.03 -30.71 -25.84
N LEU A 63 11.96 -30.22 -26.48
CA LEU A 63 11.94 -28.89 -27.09
C LEU A 63 12.10 -27.76 -26.06
N ARG A 64 11.53 -27.91 -24.86
CA ARG A 64 11.73 -26.97 -23.74
C ARG A 64 13.19 -26.93 -23.31
N GLU A 65 13.81 -28.07 -23.06
CA GLU A 65 15.21 -28.12 -22.64
C GLU A 65 16.17 -27.55 -23.69
N LEU A 66 15.94 -27.82 -24.98
CA LEU A 66 16.70 -27.21 -26.07
C LEU A 66 16.58 -25.68 -26.05
N ALA A 67 15.37 -25.16 -25.83
CA ALA A 67 15.13 -23.72 -25.75
C ALA A 67 15.76 -23.07 -24.51
N GLU A 68 15.81 -23.77 -23.38
CA GLU A 68 16.43 -23.30 -22.13
C GLU A 68 17.96 -23.25 -22.22
N ARG A 69 18.59 -24.20 -22.93
CA ARG A 69 20.03 -24.17 -23.22
C ARG A 69 20.44 -22.98 -24.11
N ALA A 70 19.49 -22.40 -24.86
CA ALA A 70 19.70 -21.22 -25.69
C ALA A 70 19.64 -19.90 -24.89
N THR A 71 20.73 -19.60 -24.17
CA THR A 71 20.83 -18.46 -23.25
C THR A 71 21.39 -17.17 -23.85
N GLY A 72 22.02 -17.23 -25.04
CA GLY A 72 22.67 -16.06 -25.65
C GLY A 72 21.67 -14.98 -26.10
N ALA A 73 22.07 -13.71 -25.99
CA ALA A 73 21.23 -12.55 -26.31
C ALA A 73 20.68 -12.57 -27.73
N LYS A 74 21.49 -13.01 -28.71
CA LYS A 74 21.13 -13.05 -30.12
C LYS A 74 20.61 -14.42 -30.58
N VAL A 75 20.32 -15.33 -29.64
CA VAL A 75 19.86 -16.67 -30.01
C VAL A 75 18.38 -16.61 -30.36
N GLU A 76 18.13 -16.56 -31.66
CA GLU A 76 16.82 -16.74 -32.28
C GLU A 76 16.41 -18.23 -32.27
N PRO A 77 15.14 -18.57 -32.58
CA PRO A 77 14.70 -19.96 -32.65
C PRO A 77 15.59 -20.85 -33.52
N ARG A 78 16.12 -20.33 -34.62
CA ARG A 78 17.08 -21.06 -35.47
C ARG A 78 18.36 -21.44 -34.72
N GLY A 79 18.86 -20.60 -33.81
CA GLY A 79 20.04 -20.94 -33.02
C GLY A 79 19.76 -22.00 -31.94
N ALA A 80 18.52 -22.07 -31.43
CA ALA A 80 18.12 -23.07 -30.44
C ALA A 80 17.80 -24.44 -31.07
N PHE A 81 17.13 -24.43 -32.23
CA PHE A 81 16.58 -25.63 -32.86
C PHE A 81 17.24 -25.98 -34.20
N GLY A 82 18.28 -25.27 -34.61
CA GLY A 82 19.13 -25.59 -35.76
C GLY A 82 18.34 -26.00 -37.01
N ASP A 83 18.67 -27.19 -37.49
CA ASP A 83 18.10 -27.80 -38.70
C ASP A 83 16.65 -28.21 -38.50
N LEU A 84 16.23 -28.57 -37.29
CA LEU A 84 14.82 -28.84 -37.00
C LEU A 84 13.96 -27.62 -37.35
N TYR A 85 14.36 -26.42 -36.92
CA TYR A 85 13.65 -25.19 -37.29
C TYR A 85 13.79 -24.86 -38.78
N ALA A 86 15.01 -24.89 -39.33
CA ALA A 86 15.25 -24.52 -40.73
C ALA A 86 14.46 -25.40 -41.71
N LYS A 87 14.44 -26.72 -41.48
CA LYS A 87 13.70 -27.67 -42.34
C LYS A 87 12.19 -27.55 -42.18
N LEU A 88 11.69 -27.38 -40.96
CA LEU A 88 10.24 -27.24 -40.72
C LEU A 88 9.68 -25.88 -41.15
N SER A 89 10.52 -24.84 -41.22
CA SER A 89 10.11 -23.51 -41.68
C SER A 89 10.13 -23.33 -43.20
N VAL A 90 10.94 -24.12 -43.92
CA VAL A 90 11.14 -23.97 -45.37
C VAL A 90 10.78 -25.28 -46.08
N ASP A 91 11.67 -26.27 -46.03
CA ASP A 91 11.57 -27.50 -46.84
C ASP A 91 10.28 -28.30 -46.61
N TYR A 92 9.82 -28.34 -45.36
CA TYR A 92 8.66 -29.12 -44.92
C TYR A 92 7.47 -28.25 -44.51
N LEU A 93 7.42 -26.99 -44.95
CA LEU A 93 6.36 -26.05 -44.58
C LEU A 93 4.97 -26.53 -45.00
N HIS A 94 4.87 -27.14 -46.18
CA HIS A 94 3.60 -27.60 -46.78
C HIS A 94 3.35 -29.10 -46.63
N GLU A 95 4.25 -29.83 -45.96
CA GLU A 95 4.09 -31.27 -45.73
C GLU A 95 3.03 -31.50 -44.65
N ALA A 96 1.89 -32.08 -45.04
CA ALA A 96 0.74 -32.25 -44.14
C ALA A 96 1.05 -33.22 -42.99
N GLY A 97 1.81 -34.29 -43.24
CA GLY A 97 2.19 -35.26 -42.22
C GLY A 97 3.10 -34.69 -41.13
N LEU A 98 3.76 -33.56 -41.39
CA LEU A 98 4.64 -32.88 -40.44
C LEU A 98 3.96 -31.72 -39.69
N ALA A 99 2.69 -31.42 -40.01
CA ALA A 99 1.94 -30.34 -39.38
C ALA A 99 1.86 -30.45 -37.84
N PRO A 100 1.59 -31.63 -37.23
CA PRO A 100 1.56 -31.75 -35.76
C PRO A 100 2.88 -31.36 -35.11
N PHE A 101 4.01 -31.75 -35.71
CA PHE A 101 5.34 -31.43 -35.19
C PHE A 101 5.73 -29.97 -35.39
N ARG A 102 5.32 -29.36 -36.51
CA ARG A 102 5.43 -27.90 -36.68
C ARG A 102 4.64 -27.15 -35.61
N ASP A 103 3.45 -27.63 -35.27
CA ASP A 103 2.62 -27.01 -34.24
C ASP A 103 3.24 -27.11 -32.85
N LEU A 104 3.83 -28.26 -32.49
CA LEU A 104 4.61 -28.43 -31.25
C LEU A 104 5.77 -27.44 -31.18
N LEU A 105 6.57 -27.36 -32.25
CA LEU A 105 7.71 -26.46 -32.31
C LEU A 105 7.28 -25.00 -32.27
N ARG A 106 6.23 -24.63 -33.03
CA ARG A 106 5.66 -23.28 -33.05
C ARG A 106 5.20 -22.86 -31.67
N GLU A 107 4.46 -23.71 -30.99
CA GLU A 107 3.98 -23.44 -29.64
C GLU A 107 5.15 -23.22 -28.69
N ARG A 108 6.19 -24.05 -28.76
CA ARG A 108 7.40 -23.85 -27.94
C ARG A 108 8.08 -22.53 -28.24
N ILE A 109 8.21 -22.16 -29.51
CA ILE A 109 8.84 -20.90 -29.95
C ILE A 109 8.06 -19.70 -29.41
N LEU A 110 6.74 -19.68 -29.61
CA LEU A 110 5.88 -18.59 -29.18
C LEU A 110 5.80 -18.43 -27.66
N ASN A 111 6.07 -19.52 -26.91
CA ASN A 111 6.14 -19.50 -25.46
C ASN A 111 7.55 -19.17 -24.92
N THR A 112 8.51 -18.84 -25.78
CA THR A 112 9.90 -18.58 -25.37
C THR A 112 10.47 -17.28 -25.95
N TRP A 113 10.06 -16.85 -27.14
CA TRP A 113 10.55 -15.64 -27.81
C TRP A 113 9.43 -14.61 -28.07
N PRO A 114 9.73 -13.30 -28.02
CA PRO A 114 8.74 -12.22 -28.07
C PRO A 114 8.41 -11.77 -29.51
N PHE A 115 7.69 -12.60 -30.26
CA PHE A 115 7.22 -12.28 -31.62
C PHE A 115 6.14 -11.19 -31.63
N ALA A 116 6.19 -10.30 -32.62
CA ALA A 116 5.18 -9.26 -32.81
C ALA A 116 3.88 -9.81 -33.41
N ALA A 117 2.78 -9.07 -33.24
CA ALA A 117 1.56 -9.35 -33.98
C ALA A 117 1.80 -9.18 -35.48
N GLY A 118 1.23 -10.07 -36.30
CA GLY A 118 1.41 -10.12 -37.75
C GLY A 118 2.63 -10.93 -38.22
N GLU A 119 3.53 -11.34 -37.32
CA GLU A 119 4.69 -12.15 -37.72
C GLU A 119 4.28 -13.60 -38.04
N VAL A 120 4.86 -14.16 -39.12
CA VAL A 120 4.64 -15.54 -39.53
C VAL A 120 5.69 -16.45 -38.89
N VAL A 121 5.26 -17.46 -38.13
CA VAL A 121 6.16 -18.45 -37.50
C VAL A 121 5.75 -19.85 -37.96
N LEU A 122 6.64 -20.59 -38.64
CA LEU A 122 6.31 -21.93 -39.16
C LEU A 122 4.99 -21.97 -39.98
N GLY A 123 4.79 -20.96 -40.83
CA GLY A 123 3.70 -20.91 -41.83
C GLY A 123 2.36 -20.38 -41.34
N LYS A 124 2.24 -20.01 -40.06
CA LYS A 124 1.02 -19.41 -39.51
C LYS A 124 1.29 -18.00 -39.02
N GLU A 125 0.41 -17.05 -39.31
CA GLU A 125 0.49 -15.70 -38.77
C GLU A 125 0.19 -15.71 -37.26
N LEU A 126 0.87 -14.88 -36.48
CA LEU A 126 0.55 -14.64 -35.07
C LEU A 126 -0.40 -13.43 -34.97
N PRO A 127 -1.70 -13.62 -34.69
CA PRO A 127 -2.65 -12.51 -34.72
C PRO A 127 -2.43 -11.50 -33.60
N ARG A 128 -1.89 -11.94 -32.46
CA ARG A 128 -1.61 -11.10 -31.28
C ARG A 128 -0.32 -11.54 -30.61
N ARG A 129 0.48 -10.56 -30.16
CA ARG A 129 1.70 -10.79 -29.37
C ARG A 129 1.35 -11.56 -28.10
N ARG A 130 2.06 -12.67 -27.85
CA ARG A 130 1.91 -13.47 -26.61
C ARG A 130 2.88 -13.04 -25.52
N LEU A 131 4.12 -12.75 -25.93
CA LEU A 131 5.19 -12.36 -25.02
C LEU A 131 5.77 -11.01 -25.44
N HIS A 132 6.00 -10.16 -24.46
CA HIS A 132 6.96 -9.08 -24.56
C HIS A 132 8.29 -9.55 -24.00
N SER A 133 9.39 -9.07 -24.58
CA SER A 133 10.62 -8.84 -23.84
C SER A 133 10.69 -7.40 -23.35
N ILE A 134 11.56 -7.12 -22.37
CA ILE A 134 11.85 -5.74 -21.94
C ILE A 134 12.18 -4.84 -23.13
N ALA A 135 13.01 -5.31 -24.07
CA ALA A 135 13.38 -4.54 -25.26
C ALA A 135 12.18 -4.24 -26.17
N SER A 136 11.29 -5.22 -26.38
CA SER A 136 10.08 -4.99 -27.19
C SER A 136 9.08 -4.06 -26.51
N ALA A 137 8.96 -4.13 -25.18
CA ALA A 137 8.07 -3.28 -24.41
C ALA A 137 8.60 -1.83 -24.33
N GLU A 138 9.92 -1.65 -24.23
CA GLU A 138 10.57 -0.34 -24.33
C GLU A 138 10.29 0.30 -25.69
N HIS A 139 10.43 -0.45 -26.78
CA HIS A 139 10.14 0.06 -28.11
C HIS A 139 8.68 0.50 -28.29
N GLU A 140 7.74 -0.28 -27.75
CA GLU A 140 6.30 -0.01 -27.88
C GLU A 140 5.82 1.14 -26.97
N THR A 141 6.31 1.19 -25.73
CA THR A 141 5.86 2.19 -24.74
C THR A 141 6.69 3.48 -24.74
N GLY A 142 7.89 3.45 -25.31
CA GLY A 142 8.89 4.52 -25.19
C GLY A 142 9.49 4.66 -23.78
N ILE A 143 9.20 3.73 -22.87
CA ILE A 143 9.70 3.75 -21.50
C ILE A 143 11.03 2.99 -21.44
N TRP A 144 12.05 3.64 -20.87
CA TRP A 144 13.37 3.06 -20.67
C TRP A 144 13.33 1.67 -20.01
N ALA A 145 14.07 0.72 -20.58
CA ALA A 145 14.13 -0.69 -20.17
C ALA A 145 14.32 -0.88 -18.66
N THR A 146 15.24 -0.14 -18.05
CA THR A 146 15.54 -0.25 -16.60
C THR A 146 14.35 0.11 -15.72
N ARG A 147 13.48 1.03 -16.17
CA ARG A 147 12.26 1.39 -15.47
C ARG A 147 11.17 0.34 -15.64
N LEU A 148 10.96 -0.11 -16.88
CA LEU A 148 10.00 -1.18 -17.17
C LEU A 148 10.32 -2.43 -16.35
N GLU A 149 11.59 -2.84 -16.35
CA GLU A 149 12.05 -4.02 -15.64
C GLU A 149 11.77 -3.93 -14.13
N ALA A 150 12.12 -2.82 -13.48
CA ALA A 150 11.90 -2.67 -12.04
C ALA A 150 10.41 -2.74 -11.66
N VAL A 151 9.53 -2.11 -12.46
CA VAL A 151 8.07 -2.13 -12.25
C VAL A 151 7.48 -3.51 -12.53
N LEU A 152 7.96 -4.20 -13.57
CA LEU A 152 7.49 -5.55 -13.89
C LEU A 152 7.95 -6.59 -12.86
N ILE A 153 9.13 -6.41 -12.24
CA ILE A 153 9.56 -7.22 -11.10
C ILE A 153 8.61 -7.03 -9.92
N GLU A 154 8.27 -5.80 -9.57
CA GLU A 154 7.30 -5.51 -8.49
C GLU A 154 5.93 -6.12 -8.78
N ALA A 155 5.44 -6.00 -10.02
CA ALA A 155 4.17 -6.56 -10.46
C ALA A 155 4.18 -8.10 -10.64
N GLY A 156 5.31 -8.76 -10.35
CA GLY A 156 5.48 -10.21 -10.48
C GLY A 156 5.51 -10.73 -11.92
N GLY A 157 5.71 -9.84 -12.90
CA GLY A 157 5.83 -10.20 -14.32
C GLY A 157 7.20 -10.71 -14.70
N LEU A 158 8.22 -10.38 -13.90
CA LEU A 158 9.59 -10.84 -14.08
C LEU A 158 10.17 -11.29 -12.74
N SER A 159 11.09 -12.26 -12.81
CA SER A 159 11.88 -12.64 -11.64
C SER A 159 13.01 -11.63 -11.41
N PRO A 160 13.26 -11.16 -10.17
CA PRO A 160 14.41 -10.32 -9.86
C PRO A 160 15.75 -11.03 -10.06
N THR A 161 15.75 -12.37 -10.07
CA THR A 161 16.95 -13.19 -10.30
C THR A 161 17.14 -13.59 -11.76
N ASP A 162 16.27 -13.11 -12.66
CA ASP A 162 16.44 -13.35 -14.10
C ASP A 162 17.65 -12.59 -14.62
N THR A 163 18.71 -13.31 -14.97
CA THR A 163 19.98 -12.75 -15.48
C THR A 163 20.02 -12.67 -17.00
N ARG A 164 18.96 -13.09 -17.69
CA ARG A 164 18.90 -13.06 -19.16
C ARG A 164 19.02 -11.62 -19.69
N PRO A 165 19.49 -11.41 -20.93
CA PRO A 165 19.51 -10.08 -21.52
C PRO A 165 18.11 -9.52 -21.75
N ALA A 166 17.95 -8.20 -21.87
CA ALA A 166 16.66 -7.51 -21.95
C ALA A 166 15.73 -7.99 -23.07
N ASN A 167 16.29 -8.48 -24.18
CA ASN A 167 15.52 -9.05 -25.30
C ASN A 167 15.07 -10.52 -25.06
N ARG A 168 15.57 -11.17 -24.01
CA ARG A 168 15.23 -12.55 -23.59
C ARG A 168 14.52 -12.61 -22.24
N LYS A 169 14.53 -11.53 -21.44
CA LYS A 169 13.65 -11.38 -20.27
C LYS A 169 12.23 -11.14 -20.75
N THR A 170 11.46 -12.22 -20.85
CA THR A 170 10.10 -12.20 -21.38
C THR A 170 9.03 -12.29 -20.30
N PHE A 171 7.89 -11.67 -20.57
CA PHE A 171 6.70 -11.68 -19.73
C PHE A 171 5.44 -11.72 -20.60
N ASP A 172 4.32 -12.12 -20.00
CA ASP A 172 3.03 -12.26 -20.68
C ASP A 172 2.51 -10.90 -21.17
N ALA A 173 2.25 -10.78 -22.47
CA ALA A 173 1.87 -9.51 -23.07
C ALA A 173 0.44 -9.09 -22.70
N GLU A 174 -0.49 -10.03 -22.64
CA GLU A 174 -1.91 -9.74 -22.36
C GLU A 174 -2.12 -9.39 -20.89
N ARG A 175 -1.55 -10.20 -19.99
CA ARG A 175 -1.65 -10.01 -18.54
C ARG A 175 -1.10 -8.66 -18.07
N TYR A 176 -0.02 -8.19 -18.68
CA TYR A 176 0.63 -6.93 -18.30
C TYR A 176 0.30 -5.75 -19.22
N SER A 177 -0.57 -5.95 -20.21
CA SER A 177 -1.01 -4.88 -21.12
C SER A 177 -1.61 -3.67 -20.40
N PRO A 178 -2.51 -3.83 -19.39
CA PRO A 178 -3.06 -2.68 -18.66
C PRO A 178 -1.98 -1.85 -17.96
N LEU A 179 -0.98 -2.50 -17.37
CA LEU A 179 0.14 -1.84 -16.71
C LEU A 179 0.98 -1.05 -17.71
N LEU A 180 1.36 -1.66 -18.84
CA LEU A 180 2.13 -1.00 -19.89
C LEU A 180 1.39 0.19 -20.50
N ALA A 181 0.06 0.10 -20.63
CA ALA A 181 -0.78 1.19 -21.14
C ALA A 181 -0.85 2.38 -20.17
N GLU A 182 -0.76 2.13 -18.86
CA GLU A 182 -0.91 3.14 -17.82
C GLU A 182 0.39 3.91 -17.55
N MET A 183 1.53 3.21 -17.56
CA MET A 183 2.84 3.76 -17.19
C MET A 183 3.27 5.05 -17.92
N PRO A 184 3.01 5.23 -19.24
CA PRO A 184 3.36 6.46 -19.95
C PRO A 184 2.68 7.71 -19.38
N TYR A 185 1.51 7.55 -18.74
CA TYR A 185 0.71 8.64 -18.19
C TYR A 185 1.03 8.95 -16.73
N TRP A 186 1.97 8.23 -16.12
CA TRP A 186 2.39 8.50 -14.74
C TRP A 186 3.03 9.88 -14.60
N ILE A 187 2.63 10.56 -13.53
CA ILE A 187 3.07 11.92 -13.24
C ILE A 187 3.99 11.97 -12.02
N GLY A 188 4.72 13.07 -11.89
CA GLY A 188 5.55 13.36 -10.73
C GLY A 188 4.74 13.96 -9.57
N VAL A 189 5.40 14.09 -8.42
CA VAL A 189 4.82 14.68 -7.21
C VAL A 189 4.28 16.10 -7.46
N ARG A 190 5.04 16.94 -8.20
CA ARG A 190 4.64 18.32 -8.48
C ARG A 190 3.34 18.37 -9.29
N GLU A 191 3.26 17.57 -10.36
CA GLU A 191 2.09 17.52 -11.20
C GLU A 191 0.87 16.96 -10.43
N LEU A 192 1.06 15.97 -9.54
CA LEU A 192 -0.02 15.45 -8.72
C LEU A 192 -0.54 16.50 -7.74
N CYS A 193 0.36 17.16 -6.99
CA CYS A 193 0.02 18.24 -6.07
C CYS A 193 -0.78 19.35 -6.77
N ASN A 194 -0.34 19.76 -7.96
CA ASN A 194 -1.06 20.75 -8.76
C ASN A 194 -2.44 20.24 -9.19
N ALA A 195 -2.55 18.99 -9.66
CA ALA A 195 -3.82 18.42 -10.12
C ALA A 195 -4.86 18.27 -9.01
N MET A 196 -4.41 18.05 -7.77
CA MET A 196 -5.29 17.91 -6.60
C MET A 196 -5.47 19.22 -5.81
N GLY A 197 -4.74 20.28 -6.15
CA GLY A 197 -4.67 21.51 -5.34
C GLY A 197 -4.23 21.25 -3.91
N ALA A 198 -3.14 20.49 -3.73
CA ALA A 198 -2.53 20.21 -2.43
C ALA A 198 -1.07 20.68 -2.40
N THR A 199 -0.56 20.89 -1.20
CA THR A 199 0.87 21.08 -0.95
C THR A 199 1.60 19.74 -0.85
N ARG A 200 2.93 19.77 -0.97
CA ARG A 200 3.76 18.56 -0.81
C ARG A 200 3.61 17.90 0.57
N ASN A 201 3.53 18.69 1.64
CA ASN A 201 3.37 18.17 3.00
C ASN A 201 2.02 17.46 3.18
N GLU A 202 0.98 17.95 2.50
CA GLU A 202 -0.34 17.33 2.52
C GLU A 202 -0.35 15.99 1.80
N LEU A 203 0.28 15.93 0.61
CA LEU A 203 0.47 14.67 -0.11
C LEU A 203 1.27 13.68 0.74
N ASP A 204 2.41 14.09 1.31
CA ASP A 204 3.25 13.22 2.14
C ASP A 204 2.46 12.66 3.33
N ALA A 205 1.59 13.45 3.96
CA ALA A 205 0.70 13.00 5.03
C ALA A 205 -0.37 12.00 4.54
N LEU A 206 -0.98 12.25 3.38
CA LEU A 206 -1.95 11.33 2.77
C LEU A 206 -1.32 9.97 2.45
N VAL A 207 -0.07 9.98 1.99
CA VAL A 207 0.68 8.75 1.66
C VAL A 207 1.12 8.01 2.93
N ALA A 208 1.65 8.72 3.92
CA ALA A 208 2.07 8.13 5.20
C ALA A 208 0.92 7.45 5.96
N ASP A 209 -0.30 7.93 5.76
CA ASP A 209 -1.51 7.40 6.37
C ASP A 209 -2.29 6.41 5.47
N GLY A 210 -1.76 6.08 4.29
CA GLY A 210 -2.35 5.08 3.38
C GLY A 210 -3.65 5.52 2.71
N VAL A 211 -3.83 6.83 2.51
CA VAL A 211 -4.99 7.40 1.78
C VAL A 211 -4.72 7.42 0.28
N LEU A 212 -3.49 7.76 -0.12
CA LEU A 212 -3.03 7.71 -1.50
C LEU A 212 -1.83 6.77 -1.61
N PHE A 213 -1.78 6.01 -2.71
CA PHE A 213 -0.71 5.08 -3.00
C PHE A 213 -0.09 5.44 -4.34
N PRO A 214 1.25 5.39 -4.46
CA PRO A 214 1.86 5.49 -5.78
C PRO A 214 1.50 4.25 -6.60
N ALA A 215 1.49 4.39 -7.92
CA ALA A 215 1.28 3.30 -8.87
C ALA A 215 2.34 2.20 -8.79
N THR A 216 3.52 2.54 -8.27
CA THR A 216 4.63 1.63 -8.00
C THR A 216 5.36 2.08 -6.73
N ALA A 217 5.77 1.15 -5.88
CA ALA A 217 6.61 1.41 -4.73
C ALA A 217 8.10 1.53 -5.10
N VAL A 218 8.48 1.24 -6.36
CA VAL A 218 9.87 1.29 -6.84
C VAL A 218 10.43 2.72 -6.66
N PRO A 219 11.44 2.93 -5.79
CA PRO A 219 11.91 4.27 -5.43
C PRO A 219 12.60 5.02 -6.58
N THR A 220 13.20 4.30 -7.53
CA THR A 220 13.90 4.89 -8.68
C THR A 220 12.93 5.49 -9.71
N VAL A 221 11.65 5.12 -9.65
CA VAL A 221 10.61 5.64 -10.54
C VAL A 221 10.06 6.95 -9.99
N ARG A 222 10.62 8.07 -10.48
CA ARG A 222 10.19 9.42 -10.03
C ARG A 222 8.76 9.77 -10.43
N ARG A 223 8.35 9.39 -11.64
CA ARG A 223 6.98 9.55 -12.16
C ARG A 223 6.22 8.27 -11.86
N ARG A 224 5.56 8.21 -10.70
CA ARG A 224 4.91 7.00 -10.17
C ARG A 224 3.50 7.23 -9.68
N TRP A 225 2.87 8.33 -10.06
CA TRP A 225 1.55 8.71 -9.57
C TRP A 225 0.53 8.68 -10.70
N ARG A 226 -0.67 8.18 -10.41
CA ARG A 226 -1.83 8.40 -11.27
C ARG A 226 -2.41 9.76 -10.95
N ARG A 227 -2.65 10.57 -11.97
CA ARG A 227 -3.37 11.84 -11.81
C ARG A 227 -4.76 11.61 -11.21
N GLU A 228 -5.41 10.56 -11.69
CA GLU A 228 -6.79 10.19 -11.35
C GLU A 228 -6.97 9.86 -9.87
N ASP A 229 -6.01 9.20 -9.22
CA ASP A 229 -6.09 8.87 -7.78
C ASP A 229 -6.26 10.14 -6.93
N GLY A 230 -5.46 11.17 -7.21
CA GLY A 230 -5.53 12.45 -6.51
C GLY A 230 -6.83 13.21 -6.81
N GLN A 231 -7.25 13.25 -8.07
CA GLN A 231 -8.48 13.95 -8.49
C GLN A 231 -9.75 13.27 -7.96
N THR A 232 -9.76 11.94 -7.90
CA THR A 232 -10.87 11.16 -7.38
C THR A 232 -11.06 11.44 -5.89
N LEU A 233 -9.97 11.45 -5.12
CA LEU A 233 -10.02 11.80 -3.69
C LEU A 233 -10.59 13.21 -3.47
N VAL A 234 -10.13 14.20 -4.24
CA VAL A 234 -10.59 15.58 -4.10
C VAL A 234 -12.06 15.70 -4.48
N THR A 235 -12.46 15.13 -5.62
CA THR A 235 -13.85 15.12 -6.09
C THR A 235 -14.77 14.47 -5.05
N GLU A 236 -14.37 13.32 -4.50
CA GLU A 236 -15.12 12.63 -3.44
C GLU A 236 -15.35 13.53 -2.22
N LEU A 237 -14.28 14.16 -1.71
CA LEU A 237 -14.38 15.03 -0.53
C LEU A 237 -15.18 16.31 -0.81
N MET A 238 -15.05 16.88 -2.01
CA MET A 238 -15.84 18.04 -2.42
C MET A 238 -17.34 17.72 -2.47
N VAL A 239 -17.73 16.53 -2.92
CA VAL A 239 -19.13 16.09 -2.90
C VAL A 239 -19.67 15.95 -1.47
N LEU A 240 -18.83 15.58 -0.51
CA LEU A 240 -19.19 15.48 0.91
C LEU A 240 -19.19 16.84 1.64
N ALA A 241 -18.63 17.89 1.02
CA ALA A 241 -18.54 19.20 1.63
C ALA A 241 -19.90 19.92 1.61
N GLN A 242 -20.27 20.52 2.74
CA GLN A 242 -21.52 21.23 2.92
C GLN A 242 -21.37 22.70 2.54
N ALA A 243 -22.42 23.31 1.98
CA ALA A 243 -22.47 24.75 1.78
C ALA A 243 -22.64 25.48 3.13
N GLY A 244 -21.99 26.64 3.27
CA GLY A 244 -22.21 27.54 4.40
C GLY A 244 -21.03 28.45 4.71
N PRO A 245 -21.26 29.55 5.45
CA PRO A 245 -20.22 30.52 5.74
C PRO A 245 -19.18 29.94 6.69
N ILE A 246 -17.90 30.03 6.32
CA ILE A 246 -16.79 29.80 7.24
C ILE A 246 -16.58 31.12 7.99
N SER A 247 -17.07 31.18 9.22
CA SER A 247 -16.99 32.38 10.06
C SER A 247 -16.26 32.07 11.36
N GLY A 248 -15.28 32.90 11.70
CA GLY A 248 -14.47 32.76 12.92
C GLY A 248 -13.36 31.72 12.83
N ASN A 249 -12.62 31.56 13.92
CA ASN A 249 -11.45 30.68 14.05
C ASN A 249 -11.83 29.23 14.43
N GLU A 250 -13.04 28.78 14.09
CA GLU A 250 -13.58 27.46 14.48
C GLU A 250 -13.41 26.38 13.39
N TRP A 251 -12.90 26.77 12.22
CA TRP A 251 -12.63 25.91 11.08
C TRP A 251 -11.14 25.84 10.84
N GLU A 252 -10.65 24.66 10.50
CA GLU A 252 -9.23 24.44 10.24
C GLU A 252 -9.05 23.42 9.12
N THR A 253 -7.89 23.44 8.45
CA THR A 253 -7.57 22.45 7.42
C THR A 253 -7.43 21.06 8.03
N LEU A 254 -7.55 20.02 7.20
CA LEU A 254 -7.38 18.62 7.66
C LEU A 254 -6.02 18.39 8.34
N GLN A 255 -4.97 19.07 7.85
CA GLN A 255 -3.62 18.97 8.40
C GLN A 255 -3.49 19.70 9.73
N MET A 256 -4.10 20.87 9.89
CA MET A 256 -4.16 21.57 11.17
C MET A 256 -4.97 20.75 12.20
N ALA A 257 -6.10 20.18 11.79
CA ALA A 257 -6.90 19.29 12.63
C ALA A 257 -6.11 18.05 13.08
N SER A 258 -5.39 17.41 12.17
CA SER A 258 -4.48 16.31 12.49
C SER A 258 -3.39 16.74 13.46
N ALA A 259 -2.70 17.86 13.17
CA ALA A 259 -1.63 18.43 13.98
C ALA A 259 -2.09 18.81 15.40
N ARG A 260 -3.31 19.33 15.56
CA ARG A 260 -3.86 19.76 16.84
C ARG A 260 -4.45 18.62 17.66
N SER A 261 -5.21 17.72 17.03
CA SER A 261 -5.93 16.65 17.73
C SER A 261 -5.10 15.39 17.97
N GLY A 262 -4.05 15.16 17.18
CA GLY A 262 -3.31 13.90 17.20
C GLY A 262 -3.97 12.76 16.43
N LEU A 263 -5.12 13.01 15.79
CA LEU A 263 -5.71 12.06 14.86
C LEU A 263 -4.91 12.02 13.55
N ARG A 264 -4.73 10.82 13.00
CA ARG A 264 -4.19 10.63 11.65
C ARG A 264 -5.14 11.21 10.60
N VAL A 265 -4.61 11.67 9.48
CA VAL A 265 -5.40 12.23 8.37
C VAL A 265 -6.36 11.18 7.82
N CYS A 266 -5.95 9.91 7.71
CA CYS A 266 -6.85 8.83 7.30
C CYS A 266 -8.05 8.64 8.24
N ALA A 267 -7.86 8.86 9.54
CA ALA A 267 -8.94 8.78 10.53
C ALA A 267 -9.94 9.92 10.37
N ILE A 268 -9.47 11.14 10.08
CA ILE A 268 -10.31 12.31 9.80
C ILE A 268 -11.11 12.09 8.52
N ILE A 269 -10.44 11.70 7.42
CA ILE A 269 -11.09 11.40 6.13
C ILE A 269 -12.11 10.27 6.29
N GLY A 270 -11.78 9.21 7.03
CA GLY A 270 -12.72 8.13 7.32
C GLY A 270 -13.95 8.57 8.12
N ALA A 271 -13.82 9.58 8.98
CA ALA A 271 -14.95 10.15 9.72
C ALA A 271 -15.80 11.10 8.85
N ILE A 272 -15.18 11.86 7.94
CA ILE A 272 -15.88 12.64 6.90
C ILE A 272 -16.74 11.71 6.04
N ARG A 273 -16.17 10.60 5.54
CA ARG A 273 -16.88 9.59 4.73
C ARG A 273 -18.10 8.98 5.45
N LYS A 274 -18.08 8.95 6.78
CA LYS A 274 -19.18 8.48 7.63
C LYS A 274 -20.19 9.57 7.99
N GLY A 275 -20.01 10.80 7.52
CA GLY A 275 -20.84 11.94 7.88
C GLY A 275 -20.69 12.40 9.33
N MET A 276 -19.64 11.98 10.03
CA MET A 276 -19.42 12.32 11.44
C MET A 276 -18.79 13.70 11.65
N LEU A 277 -18.20 14.27 10.59
CA LEU A 277 -17.54 15.57 10.63
C LEU A 277 -18.17 16.50 9.61
N ARG A 278 -18.41 17.75 10.02
CA ARG A 278 -18.77 18.81 9.07
C ARG A 278 -17.54 19.22 8.28
N LEU A 279 -17.63 19.05 6.96
CA LEU A 279 -16.64 19.45 5.99
C LEU A 279 -17.16 20.62 5.16
N ARG A 280 -16.30 21.60 4.85
CA ARG A 280 -16.58 22.73 3.94
C ARG A 280 -15.39 23.02 3.04
N VAL A 281 -15.63 23.82 2.00
CA VAL A 281 -14.58 24.35 1.10
C VAL A 281 -14.38 25.84 1.40
N GLN A 282 -13.12 26.24 1.58
CA GLN A 282 -12.72 27.63 1.77
C GLN A 282 -12.83 28.41 0.47
N MET A 283 -13.46 29.59 0.52
CA MET A 283 -13.60 30.47 -0.63
C MET A 283 -12.22 30.92 -1.16
N GLY A 284 -12.03 30.81 -2.48
CA GLY A 284 -10.80 31.24 -3.16
C GLY A 284 -9.62 30.27 -3.03
N VAL A 285 -9.79 29.12 -2.36
CA VAL A 285 -8.77 28.07 -2.28
C VAL A 285 -9.32 26.82 -2.94
N GLU A 286 -8.75 26.45 -4.08
CA GLU A 286 -9.18 25.28 -4.84
C GLU A 286 -8.49 24.00 -4.39
N GLY A 287 -9.16 22.88 -4.61
CA GLY A 287 -8.62 21.54 -4.39
C GLY A 287 -8.59 21.12 -2.91
N TYR A 288 -7.73 20.13 -2.62
CA TYR A 288 -7.60 19.51 -1.32
C TYR A 288 -7.26 20.52 -0.22
N HIS A 289 -6.37 21.48 -0.50
CA HIS A 289 -5.92 22.48 0.47
C HIS A 289 -7.05 23.37 1.00
N GLY A 290 -8.10 23.58 0.18
CA GLY A 290 -9.27 24.37 0.56
C GLY A 290 -10.25 23.63 1.48
N LEU A 291 -10.05 22.34 1.76
CA LEU A 291 -10.95 21.56 2.61
C LEU A 291 -10.72 21.85 4.09
N VAL A 292 -11.79 22.25 4.78
CA VAL A 292 -11.78 22.59 6.20
C VAL A 292 -12.83 21.81 6.99
N VAL A 293 -12.48 21.47 8.22
CA VAL A 293 -13.33 20.73 9.17
C VAL A 293 -13.63 21.56 10.40
N TYR A 294 -14.78 21.30 11.03
CA TYR A 294 -15.17 22.00 12.24
C TYR A 294 -14.41 21.49 13.47
N MET A 295 -13.80 22.40 14.24
CA MET A 295 -12.90 22.05 15.35
C MET A 295 -13.58 21.20 16.44
N GLU A 296 -14.86 21.43 16.75
CA GLU A 296 -15.54 20.70 17.82
C GLU A 296 -15.87 19.26 17.43
N ASP A 297 -16.17 19.01 16.15
CA ASP A 297 -16.40 17.64 15.65
C ASP A 297 -15.10 16.83 15.76
N ILE A 298 -13.96 17.47 15.44
CA ILE A 298 -12.63 16.90 15.62
C ILE A 298 -12.31 16.64 17.10
N ASN A 299 -12.62 17.60 17.99
CA ASN A 299 -12.41 17.43 19.43
C ASN A 299 -13.21 16.25 19.97
N HIS A 300 -14.47 16.12 19.57
CA HIS A 300 -15.35 15.04 19.97
C HIS A 300 -14.83 13.69 19.46
N LEU A 301 -14.43 13.61 18.18
CA LEU A 301 -13.84 12.41 17.60
C LEU A 301 -12.54 11.99 18.30
N ALA A 302 -11.69 12.95 18.64
CA ALA A 302 -10.44 12.71 19.37
C ALA A 302 -10.72 12.17 20.78
N ARG A 303 -11.67 12.74 21.51
CA ARG A 303 -12.08 12.24 22.84
C ARG A 303 -12.60 10.82 22.78
N GLN A 304 -13.43 10.47 21.80
CA GLN A 304 -13.97 9.11 21.66
C GLN A 304 -12.89 8.06 21.36
N ARG A 305 -11.84 8.45 20.65
CA ARG A 305 -10.76 7.54 20.24
C ARG A 305 -9.56 7.51 21.19
N SER A 306 -9.56 8.35 22.22
CA SER A 306 -8.51 8.33 23.24
C SER A 306 -8.53 7.00 24.02
N PRO A 307 -7.38 6.31 24.15
CA PRO A 307 -7.29 5.07 24.94
C PRO A 307 -7.66 5.30 26.41
N ALA A 308 -7.43 6.51 26.92
CA ALA A 308 -7.89 6.94 28.23
C ALA A 308 -9.42 6.87 28.37
N THR A 309 -10.18 7.39 27.40
CA THR A 309 -11.65 7.33 27.40
C THR A 309 -12.16 5.88 27.36
N ALA A 310 -11.52 5.01 26.56
CA ALA A 310 -11.83 3.59 26.54
C ALA A 310 -11.56 2.88 27.88
N GLN A 311 -10.69 3.44 28.72
CA GLN A 311 -10.36 2.96 30.07
C GLN A 311 -11.10 3.72 31.18
N GLY A 312 -12.05 4.61 30.83
CA GLY A 312 -12.77 5.45 31.80
C GLY A 312 -11.89 6.49 32.51
N LEU A 313 -10.75 6.84 31.92
CA LEU A 313 -9.78 7.81 32.42
C LEU A 313 -10.05 9.19 31.82
N ILE A 314 -10.08 10.21 32.66
CA ILE A 314 -10.28 11.62 32.26
C ILE A 314 -8.93 12.35 32.38
N PRO A 315 -8.48 13.09 31.35
CA PRO A 315 -7.29 13.92 31.47
C PRO A 315 -7.39 14.90 32.65
N ALA A 316 -6.34 15.03 33.46
CA ALA A 316 -6.33 15.94 34.61
C ALA A 316 -6.57 17.39 34.19
N THR A 317 -6.16 17.78 32.98
CA THR A 317 -6.43 19.10 32.41
C THR A 317 -7.93 19.33 32.15
N GLU A 318 -8.67 18.30 31.75
CA GLU A 318 -10.12 18.36 31.57
C GLU A 318 -10.83 18.47 32.91
N PHE A 319 -10.49 17.62 33.87
CA PHE A 319 -11.04 17.72 35.23
C PHE A 319 -10.70 19.05 35.90
N SER A 320 -9.47 19.57 35.72
CA SER A 320 -9.05 20.86 36.29
C SER A 320 -9.97 22.02 35.92
N ARG A 321 -10.57 21.99 34.71
CA ARG A 321 -11.51 23.03 34.26
C ARG A 321 -12.81 23.04 35.06
N THR A 322 -13.22 21.88 35.59
CA THR A 322 -14.43 21.75 36.41
C THR A 322 -14.22 22.29 37.82
N ILE A 323 -13.01 22.19 38.36
CA ILE A 323 -12.68 22.61 39.73
C ILE A 323 -12.00 23.97 39.83
N SER A 324 -11.50 24.54 38.72
CA SER A 324 -10.92 25.90 38.71
C SER A 324 -10.85 26.53 37.32
N ARG A 325 -11.36 27.76 37.19
CA ARG A 325 -11.32 28.56 35.93
C ARG A 325 -9.92 28.99 35.49
N ARG A 326 -8.93 29.07 36.41
CA ARG A 326 -7.55 29.53 36.13
C ARG A 326 -6.48 28.57 36.69
N GLY A 327 -6.86 27.35 37.05
CA GLY A 327 -6.07 26.47 37.92
C GLY A 327 -5.42 25.26 37.25
N ARG A 328 -5.28 25.23 35.91
CA ARG A 328 -4.70 24.09 35.20
C ARG A 328 -3.36 23.69 35.80
N ASP A 329 -2.39 24.61 35.79
CA ASP A 329 -1.01 24.33 36.20
C ASP A 329 -0.92 24.03 37.70
N ARG A 330 -1.79 24.66 38.50
CA ARG A 330 -1.82 24.45 39.96
C ARG A 330 -2.40 23.09 40.35
N PHE A 331 -3.39 22.60 39.61
CA PHE A 331 -3.94 21.27 39.84
C PHE A 331 -2.96 20.19 39.36
N ILE A 332 -2.26 20.41 38.25
CA ILE A 332 -1.18 19.50 37.83
C ILE A 332 -0.07 19.47 38.88
N ALA A 333 0.37 20.62 39.41
CA ALA A 333 1.35 20.68 40.50
C ALA A 333 0.88 19.94 41.77
N LEU A 334 -0.42 19.96 42.09
CA LEU A 334 -1.00 19.20 43.21
C LEU A 334 -0.86 17.68 42.98
N LEU A 335 -1.08 17.20 41.75
CA LEU A 335 -0.93 15.79 41.38
C LEU A 335 0.55 15.37 41.33
N GLU A 336 1.44 16.24 40.84
CA GLU A 336 2.89 16.01 40.83
C GLU A 336 3.45 15.86 42.25
N ALA A 337 2.98 16.68 43.18
CA ALA A 337 3.31 16.61 44.61
C ALA A 337 2.66 15.42 45.34
N GLY A 338 1.87 14.59 44.65
CA GLY A 338 1.30 13.36 45.21
C GLY A 338 0.15 13.60 46.19
N HIS A 339 -0.45 14.79 46.22
CA HIS A 339 -1.53 15.10 47.17
C HIS A 339 -2.88 14.50 46.77
N SER A 340 -3.03 14.06 45.53
CA SER A 340 -4.20 13.33 45.04
C SER A 340 -3.77 12.21 44.08
N PRO A 341 -4.42 11.04 44.12
CA PRO A 341 -4.11 9.94 43.21
C PRO A 341 -4.33 10.35 41.74
N SER A 342 -3.50 9.80 40.87
CA SER A 342 -3.58 9.97 39.42
C SER A 342 -2.79 8.88 38.70
N VAL A 343 -3.10 8.68 37.42
CA VAL A 343 -2.37 7.78 36.52
C VAL A 343 -1.51 8.62 35.58
N ARG A 344 -0.22 8.29 35.47
CA ARG A 344 0.66 8.91 34.47
C ARG A 344 0.66 8.07 33.21
N MET A 345 0.42 8.70 32.06
CA MET A 345 0.52 8.06 30.75
C MET A 345 1.27 8.95 29.78
N THR A 346 2.01 8.33 28.86
CA THR A 346 2.63 9.02 27.75
C THR A 346 1.58 9.41 26.72
N ALA A 347 1.51 10.69 26.37
CA ALA A 347 0.67 11.17 25.28
C ALA A 347 1.09 10.51 23.96
N PRO A 348 0.16 10.00 23.15
CA PRO A 348 0.48 9.21 21.94
C PRO A 348 1.28 9.94 20.86
N LYS A 349 1.41 11.27 20.93
CA LYS A 349 1.90 12.09 19.82
C LYS A 349 3.28 12.70 20.04
N ASP A 350 3.56 13.20 21.24
CA ASP A 350 4.77 13.93 21.60
C ASP A 350 5.57 13.24 22.72
N GLY A 351 5.09 12.10 23.22
CA GLY A 351 5.72 11.36 24.32
C GLY A 351 5.67 12.08 25.66
N ALA A 352 4.95 13.21 25.75
CA ALA A 352 4.85 13.97 26.99
C ALA A 352 4.11 13.16 28.07
N CYS A 353 4.62 13.20 29.29
CA CYS A 353 3.96 12.56 30.43
C CYS A 353 2.75 13.41 30.85
N VAL A 354 1.54 12.86 30.75
CA VAL A 354 0.28 13.53 31.08
C VAL A 354 -0.43 12.78 32.20
N PHE A 355 -1.02 13.53 33.12
CA PHE A 355 -1.83 13.00 34.21
C PHE A 355 -3.27 12.72 33.78
N TYR A 356 -3.77 11.56 34.18
CA TYR A 356 -5.15 11.10 34.02
C TYR A 356 -5.74 10.73 35.39
N LEU A 357 -7.06 10.79 35.49
CA LEU A 357 -7.81 10.47 36.70
C LEU A 357 -8.86 9.41 36.38
N ARG A 358 -8.96 8.38 37.22
CA ARG A 358 -10.10 7.49 37.29
C ARG A 358 -11.26 8.17 38.02
N ALA A 359 -12.47 7.65 37.86
CA ALA A 359 -13.61 8.06 38.68
C ALA A 359 -13.31 7.92 40.20
N SER A 360 -12.63 6.84 40.59
CA SER A 360 -12.15 6.63 41.97
C SER A 360 -11.15 7.70 42.42
N ASP A 361 -10.26 8.13 41.55
CA ASP A 361 -9.25 9.15 41.89
C ASP A 361 -9.90 10.51 42.12
N ILE A 362 -10.90 10.84 41.30
CA ILE A 362 -11.74 12.04 41.47
C ILE A 362 -12.52 11.97 42.79
N GLN A 363 -13.04 10.79 43.15
CA GLN A 363 -13.74 10.61 44.41
C GLN A 363 -12.80 10.83 45.60
N VAL A 364 -11.61 10.25 45.61
CA VAL A 364 -10.60 10.48 46.66
C VAL A 364 -10.22 11.95 46.75
N PHE A 365 -10.04 12.63 45.61
CA PHE A 365 -9.80 14.08 45.59
C PHE A 365 -10.96 14.82 46.25
N ARG A 366 -12.21 14.50 45.88
CA ARG A 366 -13.40 15.15 46.42
C ARG A 366 -13.59 14.84 47.90
N GLU A 367 -13.27 13.65 48.39
CA GLU A 367 -13.37 13.32 49.81
C GLU A 367 -12.40 14.16 50.65
N ARG A 368 -11.19 14.38 50.15
CA ARG A 368 -10.15 15.11 50.88
C ARG A 368 -10.23 16.62 50.71
N PHE A 369 -10.61 17.10 49.52
CA PHE A 369 -10.53 18.51 49.15
C PHE A 369 -11.87 19.08 48.72
N VAL A 370 -12.02 20.37 49.00
CA VAL A 370 -13.10 21.22 48.51
C VAL A 370 -12.50 22.36 47.70
N THR A 371 -13.09 22.65 46.54
CA THR A 371 -12.68 23.79 45.72
C THR A 371 -13.74 24.88 45.71
N LEU A 372 -13.32 26.08 45.31
CA LEU A 372 -14.22 27.23 45.27
C LEU A 372 -15.46 27.02 44.38
N PRO A 373 -15.39 26.41 43.18
CA PRO A 373 -16.58 26.06 42.41
C PRO A 373 -17.52 25.10 43.14
N MET A 374 -17.00 24.11 43.86
CA MET A 374 -17.83 23.17 44.63
C MET A 374 -18.59 23.89 45.76
N LEU A 375 -17.94 24.86 46.43
CA LEU A 375 -18.61 25.70 47.43
C LEU A 375 -19.68 26.60 46.82
N ILE A 376 -19.41 27.18 45.64
CA ILE A 376 -20.37 28.02 44.92
C ILE A 376 -21.61 27.19 44.57
N GLU A 377 -21.42 26.00 44.02
CA GLU A 377 -22.50 25.07 43.70
C GLU A 377 -23.28 24.66 44.95
N ARG A 378 -22.58 24.34 46.05
CA ARG A 378 -23.19 23.89 47.31
C ARG A 378 -24.02 24.96 48.00
N PHE A 379 -23.54 26.21 48.06
CA PHE A 379 -24.21 27.29 48.79
C PHE A 379 -25.08 28.18 47.90
N GLY A 380 -24.97 28.08 46.56
CA GLY A 380 -25.68 28.96 45.63
C GLY A 380 -25.27 30.43 45.73
N GLU A 381 -24.15 30.73 46.39
CA GLU A 381 -23.70 32.10 46.66
C GLU A 381 -22.65 32.58 45.64
N HIS A 382 -22.56 33.90 45.46
CA HIS A 382 -21.53 34.50 44.63
C HIS A 382 -20.12 34.25 45.22
N ARG A 383 -19.12 34.09 44.34
CA ARG A 383 -17.71 33.81 44.67
C ARG A 383 -17.14 34.66 45.82
N ASN A 384 -17.42 35.96 45.82
CA ASN A 384 -16.86 36.87 46.82
C ASN A 384 -17.45 36.65 48.22
N SER A 385 -18.72 36.24 48.31
CA SER A 385 -19.39 35.93 49.57
C SER A 385 -18.76 34.69 50.22
N ILE A 386 -18.51 33.65 49.43
CA ILE A 386 -17.84 32.43 49.91
C ILE A 386 -16.40 32.73 50.35
N LEU A 387 -15.64 33.52 49.57
CA LEU A 387 -14.30 33.93 49.97
C LEU A 387 -14.27 34.79 51.24
N ALA A 388 -15.31 35.58 51.50
CA ALA A 388 -15.45 36.35 52.74
C ALA A 388 -15.77 35.44 53.93
N ARG A 389 -16.65 34.44 53.75
CA ARG A 389 -16.97 33.42 54.77
C ARG A 389 -15.73 32.62 55.15
N LEU A 390 -14.97 32.12 54.18
CA LEU A 390 -13.71 31.39 54.43
C LEU A 390 -12.70 32.25 55.19
N ARG A 391 -12.57 33.54 54.85
CA ARG A 391 -11.70 34.50 55.58
C ARG A 391 -12.15 34.74 57.01
N LYS A 392 -13.46 34.93 57.25
CA LYS A 392 -14.03 35.12 58.59
C LYS A 392 -13.79 33.89 59.48
N ALA A 393 -13.88 32.69 58.91
CA ALA A 393 -13.56 31.43 59.56
C ALA A 393 -12.05 31.14 59.69
N ARG A 394 -11.18 32.07 59.24
CA ARG A 394 -9.71 31.94 59.24
C ARG A 394 -9.19 30.71 58.48
N LEU A 395 -9.96 30.20 57.51
CA LEU A 395 -9.59 29.05 56.70
C LEU A 395 -8.61 29.46 55.60
N ARG A 396 -7.48 28.77 55.54
CA ARG A 396 -6.44 29.01 54.54
C ARG A 396 -6.51 27.94 53.45
N PRO A 397 -6.17 28.27 52.19
CA PRO A 397 -6.02 27.24 51.17
C PRO A 397 -4.94 26.23 51.56
N PHE A 398 -5.11 25.00 51.09
CA PHE A 398 -4.15 23.93 51.25
C PHE A 398 -2.80 24.34 50.65
N ALA A 399 -1.80 24.48 51.53
CA ALA A 399 -0.46 24.91 51.18
C ALA A 399 0.60 24.19 52.05
N PRO A 400 0.78 22.86 51.87
CA PRO A 400 1.85 22.14 52.52
C PRO A 400 3.20 22.76 52.14
N GLU A 401 4.09 22.90 53.12
CA GLU A 401 5.43 23.49 52.95
C GLU A 401 5.42 24.91 52.33
N GLY A 402 4.30 25.63 52.44
CA GLY A 402 4.15 26.99 51.92
C GLY A 402 3.82 27.07 50.42
N VAL A 403 3.69 25.95 49.71
CA VAL A 403 3.38 25.91 48.27
C VAL A 403 1.86 25.96 48.06
N SER A 404 1.34 27.03 47.46
CA SER A 404 -0.10 27.17 47.21
C SER A 404 -0.55 26.55 45.88
N TYR A 405 -1.52 25.65 45.96
CA TYR A 405 -2.17 25.03 44.78
C TYR A 405 -3.45 25.77 44.34
N GLY A 406 -3.63 27.02 44.77
CA GLY A 406 -4.81 27.84 44.47
C GLY A 406 -5.94 27.66 45.50
N HIS A 407 -7.18 27.91 45.09
CA HIS A 407 -8.36 27.84 45.97
C HIS A 407 -8.85 26.39 46.19
N ILE A 408 -7.94 25.55 46.68
CA ILE A 408 -8.19 24.17 47.10
C ILE A 408 -8.04 24.17 48.63
N TYR A 409 -9.02 23.64 49.34
CA TYR A 409 -9.09 23.64 50.81
C TYR A 409 -9.27 22.21 51.30
N LEU A 410 -8.77 21.89 52.50
CA LEU A 410 -9.06 20.59 53.14
C LEU A 410 -10.54 20.56 53.53
N ARG A 411 -11.24 19.50 53.13
CA ARG A 411 -12.68 19.36 53.38
C ARG A 411 -13.00 19.44 54.85
N GLU A 412 -12.29 18.66 55.66
CA GLU A 412 -12.47 18.59 57.11
C GLU A 412 -12.37 19.96 57.79
N GLU A 413 -11.37 20.77 57.41
CA GLU A 413 -11.19 22.13 57.95
C GLU A 413 -12.36 23.04 57.57
N VAL A 414 -12.86 22.94 56.33
CA VAL A 414 -14.00 23.74 55.87
C VAL A 414 -15.28 23.31 56.59
N GLU A 415 -15.51 22.01 56.78
CA GLU A 415 -16.68 21.50 57.47
C GLU A 415 -16.71 21.92 58.94
N LEU A 416 -15.56 21.85 59.63
CA LEU A 416 -15.39 22.30 61.01
C LEU A 416 -15.55 23.82 61.12
N GLY A 417 -14.89 24.58 60.23
CA GLY A 417 -14.85 26.04 60.27
C GLY A 417 -16.18 26.71 59.90
N LEU A 418 -16.96 26.09 59.00
CA LEU A 418 -18.28 26.58 58.59
C LEU A 418 -19.44 25.87 59.29
N ARG A 419 -19.15 24.84 60.11
CA ARG A 419 -20.14 24.00 60.83
C ARG A 419 -21.20 23.40 59.90
N CYS A 420 -20.79 22.90 58.74
CA CYS A 420 -21.70 22.32 57.76
C CYS A 420 -21.00 21.24 56.92
N LYS A 421 -21.71 20.17 56.56
CA LYS A 421 -21.22 19.19 55.58
C LYS A 421 -21.22 19.80 54.18
N VAL A 422 -20.04 19.88 53.58
CA VAL A 422 -19.82 20.38 52.21
C VAL A 422 -19.49 19.23 51.29
#